data_AF-A0A7V8VJE7-F1
#
_entry.id   AF-A0A7V8VJE7-F1
#
_cell.length_a   1.000
_cell.length_b   1.000
_cell.length_c   1.000
_cell.angle_alpha   90.00
_cell.angle_beta   90.00
_cell.angle_gamma   90.00
#
_symmetry.space_group_name_H-M   'P 1'
#
loop_
_entity.id
_entity.type
_entity.pdbx_description
1 polymer ?
#
loop_
_entity_poly.entity_id
_entity_poly.type
_entity_poly.pdbx_seq_one_letter_code
_entity_poly.pdbx_strand_id
1 'polypeptide(L)'
;MPWVESESMSFRARHESADHACAQRVLDSLEERRLRLEEYFDDVPGGITVVIHPSPAWLSAAHPFLPAARLAAAPAGRRYLAGWPMASELHVLSDEHLERRAAGSDSLAALLGTAERLYAQLVIGGANEKLPPPWGPGRFVRYLRWTWLVEGGAQYFSGQTPLFRAAISTRMRDRRRPTFPPSPRDAITLGGTIFDLLERLRGIDACLVLMSRLRRGGSGAAIELAFDAPLRRVEEQWRRYLREDLRPGALIDEAARFEG
;
A
#
# COMPACT_ATOMS: atom_id res chain seq x y z
N MET A 1 28.54 6.71 -6.60
CA MET A 1 29.39 6.47 -5.40
C MET A 1 29.57 4.96 -5.21
N PRO A 2 30.48 4.44 -4.36
CA PRO A 2 30.54 2.99 -4.12
C PRO A 2 29.24 2.49 -3.48
N TRP A 3 28.82 1.28 -3.86
CA TRP A 3 27.73 0.56 -3.20
C TRP A 3 28.23 -0.04 -1.89
N VAL A 4 27.46 0.15 -0.83
CA VAL A 4 27.75 -0.37 0.51
C VAL A 4 26.52 -1.08 1.06
N GLU A 5 26.72 -1.81 2.16
CA GLU A 5 25.67 -2.51 2.87
C GLU A 5 25.58 -1.96 4.31
N SER A 6 24.35 -1.75 4.76
CA SER A 6 24.01 -1.47 6.16
C SER A 6 23.08 -2.57 6.65
N GLU A 7 23.09 -2.87 7.95
CA GLU A 7 22.28 -3.95 8.52
C GLU A 7 21.56 -3.49 9.78
N SER A 8 20.42 -4.12 10.05
CA SER A 8 19.70 -4.10 11.32
C SER A 8 19.50 -5.56 11.79
N MET A 9 18.67 -5.79 12.82
CA MET A 9 18.46 -7.15 13.35
C MET A 9 17.82 -8.09 12.33
N SER A 10 16.82 -7.59 11.59
CA SER A 10 15.96 -8.36 10.71
C SER A 10 16.13 -8.00 9.24
N PHE A 11 16.84 -6.91 8.92
CA PHE A 11 16.93 -6.37 7.56
C PHE A 11 18.37 -6.02 7.17
N ARG A 12 18.62 -6.01 5.85
CA ARG A 12 19.82 -5.43 5.25
C ARG A 12 19.43 -4.34 4.27
N ALA A 13 20.30 -3.37 4.04
CA ALA A 13 20.11 -2.34 3.04
C ALA A 13 21.34 -2.24 2.12
N ARG A 14 21.15 -2.39 0.81
CA ARG A 14 22.16 -2.14 -0.23
C ARG A 14 21.88 -0.77 -0.85
N HIS A 15 22.85 0.12 -0.82
CA HIS A 15 22.68 1.51 -1.23
C HIS A 15 24.01 2.16 -1.64
N GLU A 16 23.97 3.34 -2.28
CA GLU A 16 25.18 4.14 -2.48
C GLU A 16 25.66 4.73 -1.16
N SER A 17 26.97 4.89 -0.95
CA SER A 17 27.52 5.41 0.31
C SER A 17 26.96 6.78 0.72
N ALA A 18 26.53 7.61 -0.24
CA ALA A 18 25.87 8.89 0.02
C ALA A 18 24.48 8.74 0.66
N ASP A 19 23.81 7.61 0.45
CA ASP A 19 22.46 7.32 0.96
C ASP A 19 22.47 6.63 2.34
N HIS A 20 23.60 6.61 3.05
CA HIS A 20 23.70 5.90 4.34
C HIS A 20 22.66 6.36 5.37
N ALA A 21 22.42 7.66 5.50
CA ALA A 21 21.40 8.18 6.42
C ALA A 21 19.96 7.78 6.01
N CYS A 22 19.69 7.70 4.71
CA CYS A 22 18.42 7.19 4.17
C CYS A 22 18.27 5.70 4.52
N ALA A 23 19.32 4.91 4.31
CA ALA A 23 19.34 3.49 4.64
C ALA A 23 19.04 3.20 6.12
N GLN A 24 19.68 3.93 7.03
CA GLN A 24 19.42 3.79 8.47
C GLN A 24 17.97 4.07 8.83
N ARG A 25 17.38 5.17 8.34
CA ARG A 25 15.96 5.49 8.58
C ARG A 25 15.01 4.40 8.06
N VAL A 26 15.29 3.87 6.88
CA VAL A 26 14.48 2.81 6.28
C VAL A 26 14.58 1.52 7.11
N LEU A 27 15.78 1.15 7.56
CA LEU A 27 15.98 -0.02 8.42
C LEU A 27 15.24 0.14 9.75
N ASP A 28 15.38 1.27 10.44
CA ASP A 28 14.68 1.55 11.70
C ASP A 28 13.15 1.47 11.54
N SER A 29 12.63 2.06 10.47
CA SER A 29 11.19 2.07 10.18
C SER A 29 10.66 0.66 9.86
N LEU A 30 11.48 -0.19 9.24
CA LEU A 30 11.14 -1.58 8.94
C LEU A 30 11.15 -2.46 10.19
N GLU A 31 12.07 -2.25 11.13
CA GLU A 31 12.06 -2.97 12.42
C GLU A 31 10.79 -2.62 13.22
N GLU A 32 10.44 -1.34 13.32
CA GLU A 32 9.19 -0.93 13.96
C GLU A 32 7.97 -1.54 13.25
N ARG A 33 7.98 -1.55 11.91
CA ARG A 33 6.89 -2.15 11.14
C ARG A 33 6.78 -3.65 11.35
N ARG A 34 7.90 -4.36 11.43
CA ARG A 34 7.96 -5.80 11.68
C ARG A 34 7.26 -6.15 12.98
N LEU A 35 7.63 -5.48 14.07
CA LEU A 35 7.01 -5.72 15.39
C LEU A 35 5.49 -5.48 15.36
N ARG A 36 5.02 -4.41 14.69
CA ARG A 36 3.58 -4.17 14.54
C ARG A 36 2.86 -5.24 13.72
N LEU A 37 3.50 -5.78 12.68
CA LEU A 37 2.90 -6.82 11.85
C LEU A 37 2.81 -8.17 12.57
N GLU A 38 3.72 -8.44 13.52
CA GLU A 38 3.69 -9.64 14.37
C GLU A 38 2.45 -9.67 15.29
N GLU A 39 1.81 -8.52 15.56
CA GLU A 39 0.53 -8.46 16.28
C GLU A 39 -0.65 -9.03 15.45
N TYR A 40 -0.50 -9.13 14.13
CA TYR A 40 -1.58 -9.44 13.20
C TYR A 40 -1.36 -10.73 12.40
N PHE A 41 -0.10 -11.11 12.16
CA PHE A 41 0.26 -12.22 11.28
C PHE A 41 1.20 -13.18 11.99
N ASP A 42 0.93 -14.49 11.85
CA ASP A 42 1.74 -15.55 12.46
C ASP A 42 3.15 -15.66 11.86
N ASP A 43 3.28 -15.37 10.56
CA ASP A 43 4.56 -15.44 9.84
C ASP A 43 4.95 -14.05 9.30
N VAL A 44 5.98 -13.47 9.92
CA VAL A 44 6.54 -12.16 9.58
C VAL A 44 8.04 -12.33 9.24
N PRO A 45 8.40 -12.40 7.95
CA PRO A 45 9.73 -12.80 7.52
C PRO A 45 10.82 -11.79 7.90
N GLY A 46 11.92 -12.28 8.43
CA GLY A 46 13.18 -11.55 8.57
C GLY A 46 14.14 -11.85 7.42
N GLY A 47 15.37 -11.32 7.49
CA GLY A 47 16.39 -11.51 6.46
C GLY A 47 16.06 -10.84 5.12
N ILE A 48 15.21 -9.82 5.13
CA ILE A 48 14.79 -9.10 3.92
C ILE A 48 15.83 -8.04 3.56
N THR A 49 16.21 -7.98 2.29
CA THR A 49 17.18 -6.98 1.78
C THR A 49 16.46 -5.83 1.10
N VAL A 50 16.68 -4.60 1.56
CA VAL A 50 16.22 -3.38 0.90
C VAL A 50 17.30 -2.92 -0.08
N VAL A 51 16.93 -2.67 -1.33
CA VAL A 51 17.82 -2.08 -2.33
C VAL A 51 17.34 -0.68 -2.63
N ILE A 52 18.14 0.31 -2.24
CA ILE A 52 17.82 1.74 -2.40
C ILE A 52 18.45 2.21 -3.72
N HIS A 53 17.58 2.56 -4.66
CA HIS A 53 18.00 2.98 -5.99
C HIS A 53 18.21 4.50 -6.03
N PRO A 54 19.35 4.96 -6.59
CA PRO A 54 19.66 6.37 -6.67
C PRO A 54 18.90 7.07 -7.81
N SER A 55 18.08 6.37 -8.60
CA SER A 55 17.23 7.01 -9.60
C SER A 55 16.02 6.15 -10.02
N PRO A 56 14.93 6.77 -10.52
CA PRO A 56 13.78 6.06 -11.08
C PRO A 56 14.12 5.17 -12.28
N ALA A 57 15.16 5.51 -13.04
CA ALA A 57 15.59 4.72 -14.19
C ALA A 57 16.21 3.39 -13.74
N TRP A 58 17.09 3.40 -12.74
CA TRP A 58 17.68 2.20 -12.15
C TRP A 58 16.62 1.29 -11.53
N LEU A 59 15.69 1.86 -10.76
CA LEU A 59 14.58 1.08 -10.18
C LEU A 59 13.72 0.42 -11.27
N SER A 60 13.43 1.13 -12.36
CA SER A 60 12.61 0.60 -13.46
C SER A 60 13.34 -0.47 -14.26
N ALA A 61 14.66 -0.36 -14.41
CA ALA A 61 15.50 -1.36 -15.06
C ALA A 61 15.58 -2.65 -14.23
N ALA A 62 15.66 -2.54 -12.90
CA ALA A 62 15.65 -3.69 -12.00
C ALA A 62 14.29 -4.43 -11.99
N HIS A 63 13.18 -3.69 -12.16
CA HIS A 63 11.81 -4.23 -12.01
C HIS A 63 10.89 -3.87 -13.17
N PRO A 64 10.86 -4.64 -14.26
CA PRO A 64 10.08 -4.31 -15.46
C PRO A 64 8.55 -4.33 -15.23
N PHE A 65 8.07 -4.99 -14.18
CA PHE A 65 6.65 -4.98 -13.80
C PHE A 65 6.20 -3.64 -13.19
N LEU A 66 7.12 -2.86 -12.60
CA LEU A 66 6.79 -1.58 -12.00
C LEU A 66 6.35 -0.53 -13.05
N PRO A 67 7.06 -0.32 -14.17
CA PRO A 67 6.56 0.49 -15.28
C PRO A 67 5.19 0.04 -15.79
N ALA A 68 4.94 -1.26 -15.92
CA ALA A 68 3.65 -1.78 -16.35
C ALA A 68 2.54 -1.47 -15.34
N ALA A 69 2.81 -1.62 -14.03
CA ALA A 69 1.86 -1.24 -12.98
C ALA A 69 1.57 0.27 -12.98
N ARG A 70 2.58 1.12 -13.24
CA ARG A 70 2.41 2.57 -13.39
C ARG A 70 1.51 2.91 -14.59
N LEU A 71 1.65 2.22 -15.71
CA LEU A 71 0.78 2.42 -16.87
C LEU A 71 -0.67 2.08 -16.56
N ALA A 72 -0.91 1.01 -15.81
CA ALA A 72 -2.25 0.60 -15.39
C ALA A 72 -2.90 1.59 -14.41
N ALA A 73 -2.12 2.24 -13.55
CA ALA A 73 -2.61 3.18 -12.54
C ALA A 73 -3.03 4.55 -13.11
N ALA A 74 -3.99 5.21 -12.44
CA ALA A 74 -4.35 6.61 -12.69
C ALA A 74 -3.20 7.56 -12.28
N PRO A 75 -3.12 8.77 -12.89
CA PRO A 75 -2.07 9.75 -12.56
C PRO A 75 -1.93 10.03 -11.06
N ALA A 76 -3.03 10.14 -10.32
CA ALA A 76 -3.02 10.39 -8.87
C ALA A 76 -2.38 9.23 -8.07
N GLY A 77 -2.51 7.98 -8.53
CA GLY A 77 -1.95 6.80 -7.89
C GLY A 77 -0.50 6.49 -8.32
N ARG A 78 -0.13 6.83 -9.57
CA ARG A 78 1.20 6.51 -10.14
C ARG A 78 2.36 6.97 -9.27
N ARG A 79 2.23 8.11 -8.58
CA ARG A 79 3.30 8.61 -7.72
C ARG A 79 3.65 7.65 -6.59
N TYR A 80 2.69 6.94 -6.02
CA TYR A 80 2.96 6.05 -4.88
C TYR A 80 3.54 4.69 -5.30
N LEU A 81 3.59 4.40 -6.61
CA LEU A 81 4.38 3.29 -7.16
C LEU A 81 5.86 3.68 -7.25
N ALA A 82 6.49 3.86 -6.09
CA ALA A 82 7.88 4.30 -5.91
C ALA A 82 8.85 3.17 -5.51
N GLY A 83 8.38 1.92 -5.56
CA GLY A 83 9.17 0.74 -5.31
C GLY A 83 8.47 -0.53 -5.76
N TRP A 84 9.14 -1.67 -5.60
CA TRP A 84 8.64 -2.98 -5.97
C TRP A 84 9.13 -4.05 -4.99
N PRO A 85 8.26 -4.94 -4.48
CA PRO A 85 8.67 -6.04 -3.62
C PRO A 85 9.10 -7.25 -4.46
N MET A 86 10.00 -8.07 -3.94
CA MET A 86 10.40 -9.39 -4.43
C MET A 86 10.39 -10.37 -3.26
N ALA A 87 10.53 -11.67 -3.50
CA ALA A 87 10.37 -12.69 -2.44
C ALA A 87 11.22 -12.42 -1.18
N SER A 88 12.43 -11.90 -1.34
CA SER A 88 13.36 -11.58 -0.24
C SER A 88 13.95 -10.18 -0.33
N GLU A 89 13.46 -9.35 -1.26
CA GLU A 89 14.03 -8.02 -1.51
C GLU A 89 12.93 -6.95 -1.62
N LEU A 90 13.23 -5.74 -1.15
CA LEU A 90 12.39 -4.56 -1.32
C LEU A 90 13.17 -3.53 -2.12
N HIS A 91 12.69 -3.14 -3.29
CA HIS A 91 13.38 -2.13 -4.09
C HIS A 91 12.65 -0.81 -3.97
N VAL A 92 13.36 0.23 -3.54
CA VAL A 92 12.81 1.56 -3.27
C VAL A 92 13.68 2.65 -3.89
N LEU A 93 13.18 3.87 -3.97
CA LEU A 93 13.99 5.04 -4.34
C LEU A 93 14.64 5.65 -3.10
N SER A 94 15.75 6.36 -3.28
CA SER A 94 16.35 7.20 -2.23
C SER A 94 15.42 8.34 -1.81
N ASP A 95 15.59 8.83 -0.59
CA ASP A 95 14.79 9.92 -0.01
C ASP A 95 14.76 11.15 -0.93
N GLU A 96 15.90 11.55 -1.48
CA GLU A 96 15.99 12.68 -2.40
C GLU A 96 15.02 12.54 -3.60
N HIS A 97 14.86 11.33 -4.14
CA HIS A 97 13.95 11.07 -5.25
C HIS A 97 12.49 10.93 -4.82
N LEU A 98 12.25 10.47 -3.60
CA LEU A 98 10.92 10.43 -3.00
C LEU A 98 10.41 11.85 -2.71
N GLU A 99 11.27 12.72 -2.17
CA GLU A 99 11.01 14.14 -1.94
C GLU A 99 10.65 14.86 -3.23
N ARG A 100 11.48 14.72 -4.28
CA ARG A 100 11.20 15.31 -5.60
C ARG A 100 9.89 14.82 -6.23
N ARG A 101 9.38 13.66 -5.82
CA ARG A 101 8.15 13.03 -6.34
C ARG A 101 6.90 13.41 -5.55
N ALA A 102 7.05 13.88 -4.32
CA ALA A 102 5.97 14.24 -3.43
C ALA A 102 5.16 15.45 -3.95
N ALA A 103 3.88 15.49 -3.59
CA ALA A 103 2.98 16.62 -3.92
C ALA A 103 2.50 17.40 -2.69
N GLY A 104 3.09 17.15 -1.52
CA GLY A 104 2.71 17.71 -0.23
C GLY A 104 3.22 16.83 0.92
N SER A 105 3.00 17.25 2.17
CA SER A 105 3.48 16.55 3.37
C SER A 105 2.97 15.12 3.46
N ASP A 106 1.66 14.89 3.31
CA ASP A 106 1.07 13.55 3.38
C ASP A 106 1.59 12.65 2.25
N SER A 107 1.77 13.24 1.06
CA SER A 107 2.33 12.54 -0.08
C SER A 107 3.79 12.14 0.17
N LEU A 108 4.58 13.01 0.81
CA LEU A 108 5.95 12.74 1.20
C LEU A 108 6.01 11.63 2.25
N ALA A 109 5.20 11.72 3.30
CA ALA A 109 5.13 10.69 4.34
C ALA A 109 4.78 9.32 3.75
N ALA A 110 3.79 9.25 2.83
CA ALA A 110 3.44 8.00 2.16
C ALA A 110 4.55 7.48 1.22
N LEU A 111 5.35 8.37 0.64
CA LEU A 111 6.47 8.01 -0.23
C LEU A 111 7.67 7.51 0.57
N LEU A 112 8.04 8.20 1.66
CA LEU A 112 9.08 7.75 2.59
C LEU A 112 8.70 6.39 3.21
N GLY A 113 7.41 6.19 3.51
CA GLY A 113 6.86 4.91 3.98
C GLY A 113 6.82 3.78 2.93
N THR A 114 7.40 3.94 1.74
CA THR A 114 7.28 2.94 0.66
C THR A 114 7.83 1.59 1.10
N ALA A 115 8.95 1.55 1.84
CA ALA A 115 9.56 0.31 2.30
C ALA A 115 8.60 -0.47 3.22
N GLU A 116 7.99 0.18 4.21
CA GLU A 116 7.03 -0.47 5.12
C GLU A 116 5.81 -1.02 4.38
N ARG A 117 5.28 -0.28 3.40
CA ARG A 117 4.14 -0.74 2.60
C ARG A 117 4.52 -1.95 1.75
N LEU A 118 5.70 -1.94 1.13
CA LEU A 118 6.15 -3.10 0.35
C LEU A 118 6.44 -4.31 1.24
N TYR A 119 6.98 -4.09 2.44
CA TYR A 119 7.16 -5.15 3.42
C TYR A 119 5.82 -5.76 3.87
N ALA A 120 4.81 -4.93 4.12
CA ALA A 120 3.46 -5.41 4.41
C ALA A 120 2.90 -6.26 3.25
N GLN A 121 3.19 -5.93 1.98
CA GLN A 121 2.83 -6.79 0.84
C GLN A 121 3.51 -8.16 0.90
N LEU A 122 4.76 -8.25 1.36
CA LEU A 122 5.45 -9.54 1.54
C LEU A 122 4.79 -10.38 2.63
N VAL A 123 4.53 -9.80 3.80
CA VAL A 123 3.85 -10.50 4.91
C VAL A 123 2.49 -11.02 4.46
N ILE A 124 1.70 -10.17 3.80
CA ILE A 124 0.42 -10.52 3.20
C ILE A 124 0.57 -11.66 2.16
N GLY A 125 1.60 -11.60 1.32
CA GLY A 125 1.89 -12.59 0.31
C GLY A 125 2.25 -13.96 0.91
N GLY A 126 2.99 -13.96 2.03
CA GLY A 126 3.30 -15.16 2.82
C GLY A 126 2.05 -15.82 3.40
N ALA A 127 1.15 -15.01 3.97
CA ALA A 127 -0.14 -15.50 4.47
C ALA A 127 -1.09 -16.03 3.37
N ASN A 128 -0.86 -15.64 2.11
CA ASN A 128 -1.72 -15.97 0.98
C ASN A 128 -0.90 -16.23 -0.30
N GLU A 129 -0.38 -17.46 -0.45
CA GLU A 129 0.52 -17.89 -1.53
C GLU A 129 0.02 -17.65 -2.97
N LYS A 130 -1.26 -17.33 -3.14
CA LYS A 130 -1.86 -16.99 -4.43
C LYS A 130 -1.61 -15.53 -4.83
N LEU A 131 -1.30 -14.67 -3.87
CA LEU A 131 -0.86 -13.30 -4.07
C LEU A 131 0.65 -13.27 -4.40
N PRO A 132 1.14 -12.23 -5.09
CA PRO A 132 2.58 -12.04 -5.30
C PRO A 132 3.28 -11.59 -4.02
N PRO A 133 4.63 -11.67 -3.94
CA PRO A 133 5.57 -12.34 -4.86
C PRO A 133 5.55 -13.89 -4.76
N PRO A 134 6.20 -14.67 -5.66
CA PRO A 134 7.13 -14.29 -6.75
C PRO A 134 6.45 -13.69 -7.99
N TRP A 135 7.23 -13.01 -8.84
CA TRP A 135 6.73 -12.31 -10.03
C TRP A 135 7.05 -13.06 -11.33
N GLY A 136 5.99 -13.43 -12.05
CA GLY A 136 6.03 -13.86 -13.44
C GLY A 136 4.78 -13.35 -14.16
N PRO A 137 4.69 -13.39 -15.50
CA PRO A 137 3.62 -12.73 -16.26
C PRO A 137 2.20 -13.11 -15.77
N GLY A 138 1.96 -14.40 -15.53
CA GLY A 138 0.67 -14.87 -15.01
C GLY A 138 0.34 -14.38 -13.58
N ARG A 139 1.35 -14.33 -12.69
CA ARG A 139 1.19 -13.78 -11.33
C ARG A 139 1.03 -12.25 -11.36
N PHE A 140 1.66 -11.56 -12.30
CA PHE A 140 1.50 -10.12 -12.49
C PHE A 140 0.10 -9.75 -13.00
N VAL A 141 -0.48 -10.51 -13.94
CA VAL A 141 -1.88 -10.31 -14.34
C VAL A 141 -2.83 -10.52 -13.16
N ARG A 142 -2.55 -11.53 -12.33
CA ARG A 142 -3.32 -11.75 -11.09
C ARG A 142 -3.15 -10.59 -10.11
N TYR A 143 -1.94 -10.09 -9.93
CA TYR A 143 -1.68 -8.89 -9.13
C TYR A 143 -2.52 -7.72 -9.63
N LEU A 144 -2.56 -7.45 -10.93
CA LEU A 144 -3.39 -6.37 -11.49
C LEU A 144 -4.86 -6.56 -11.11
N ARG A 145 -5.39 -7.78 -11.25
CA ARG A 145 -6.78 -8.10 -10.86
C ARG A 145 -7.06 -7.87 -9.36
N TRP A 146 -6.07 -8.09 -8.49
CA TRP A 146 -6.19 -7.98 -7.05
C TRP A 146 -5.43 -6.79 -6.46
N THR A 147 -5.07 -5.79 -7.28
CA THR A 147 -4.21 -4.68 -6.84
C THR A 147 -4.89 -3.91 -5.71
N TRP A 148 -6.21 -3.72 -5.76
CA TRP A 148 -6.94 -3.03 -4.70
C TRP A 148 -6.81 -3.72 -3.34
N LEU A 149 -6.73 -5.06 -3.34
CA LEU A 149 -6.60 -5.86 -2.14
C LEU A 149 -5.16 -5.81 -1.62
N VAL A 150 -4.19 -6.05 -2.50
CA VAL A 150 -2.75 -6.06 -2.15
C VAL A 150 -2.30 -4.69 -1.67
N GLU A 151 -2.56 -3.65 -2.46
CA GLU A 151 -2.14 -2.29 -2.15
C GLU A 151 -2.98 -1.67 -1.05
N GLY A 152 -4.28 -1.96 -1.03
CA GLY A 152 -5.16 -1.49 0.04
C GLY A 152 -4.85 -2.10 1.40
N GLY A 153 -4.63 -3.42 1.43
CA GLY A 153 -4.21 -4.12 2.65
C GLY A 153 -2.86 -3.62 3.11
N ALA A 154 -1.89 -3.49 2.21
CA ALA A 154 -0.58 -2.97 2.55
C ALA A 154 -0.63 -1.53 3.06
N GLN A 155 -1.46 -0.65 2.49
CA GLN A 155 -1.69 0.71 3.02
C GLN A 155 -2.28 0.67 4.43
N TYR A 156 -3.26 -0.20 4.66
CA TYR A 156 -3.92 -0.33 5.96
C TYR A 156 -2.96 -0.84 7.04
N PHE A 157 -2.31 -1.99 6.81
CA PHE A 157 -1.38 -2.59 7.79
C PHE A 157 -0.05 -1.83 7.93
N SER A 158 0.27 -0.92 7.00
CA SER A 158 1.36 0.07 7.18
C SER A 158 0.91 1.39 7.82
N GLY A 159 -0.38 1.56 8.14
CA GLY A 159 -0.92 2.79 8.72
C GLY A 159 -0.96 3.99 7.76
N GLN A 160 -0.89 3.75 6.44
CA GLN A 160 -0.76 4.79 5.43
C GLN A 160 -2.09 5.24 4.81
N THR A 161 -3.21 4.55 5.03
CA THR A 161 -4.51 4.91 4.43
C THR A 161 -4.87 6.40 4.56
N PRO A 162 -4.69 7.06 5.73
CA PRO A 162 -4.97 8.50 5.87
C PRO A 162 -4.11 9.41 4.98
N LEU A 163 -2.88 9.00 4.64
CA LEU A 163 -1.94 9.80 3.85
C LEU A 163 -2.36 9.94 2.37
N PHE A 164 -3.33 9.12 1.93
CA PHE A 164 -3.84 9.14 0.56
C PHE A 164 -5.04 10.10 0.39
N ARG A 165 -5.53 10.75 1.45
CA ARG A 165 -6.73 11.63 1.42
C ARG A 165 -6.70 12.68 0.31
N ALA A 166 -5.56 13.35 0.12
CA ALA A 166 -5.41 14.34 -0.96
C ALA A 166 -5.54 13.69 -2.35
N ALA A 167 -4.93 12.52 -2.56
CA ALA A 167 -5.02 11.78 -3.82
C ALA A 167 -6.44 11.24 -4.06
N ILE A 168 -7.12 10.77 -3.01
CA ILE A 168 -8.53 10.36 -3.04
C ILE A 168 -9.39 11.55 -3.45
N SER A 169 -9.21 12.70 -2.81
CA SER A 169 -9.93 13.94 -3.13
C SER A 169 -9.74 14.36 -4.60
N THR A 170 -8.51 14.30 -5.13
CA THR A 170 -8.24 14.56 -6.55
C THR A 170 -8.96 13.54 -7.44
N ARG A 171 -8.91 12.25 -7.08
CA ARG A 171 -9.58 11.19 -7.85
C ARG A 171 -11.10 11.35 -7.87
N MET A 172 -11.71 11.79 -6.77
CA MET A 172 -13.15 11.99 -6.67
C MET A 172 -13.66 13.19 -7.48
N ARG A 173 -12.77 14.13 -7.87
CA ARG A 173 -13.10 15.23 -8.80
C ARG A 173 -13.08 14.82 -10.28
N ASP A 174 -12.53 13.65 -10.61
CA ASP A 174 -12.56 13.12 -11.97
C ASP A 174 -14.01 12.76 -12.37
N ARG A 175 -14.40 13.06 -13.62
CA ARG A 175 -15.78 12.90 -14.11
C ARG A 175 -16.22 11.44 -14.13
N ARG A 176 -15.29 10.49 -14.23
CA ARG A 176 -15.60 9.06 -14.25
C ARG A 176 -15.71 8.50 -12.83
N ARG A 177 -16.91 8.00 -12.49
CA ARG A 177 -17.17 7.32 -11.22
C ARG A 177 -16.23 6.10 -11.04
N PRO A 178 -15.59 5.93 -9.87
CA PRO A 178 -14.79 4.74 -9.61
C PRO A 178 -15.66 3.48 -9.52
N THR A 179 -15.11 2.36 -10.00
CA THR A 179 -15.72 1.04 -9.88
C THR A 179 -15.62 0.51 -8.46
N PHE A 180 -16.47 -0.46 -8.11
CA PHE A 180 -16.37 -1.18 -6.85
C PHE A 180 -16.26 -2.70 -7.09
N PRO A 181 -15.25 -3.38 -6.52
CA PRO A 181 -14.06 -2.79 -5.90
C PRO A 181 -13.25 -1.92 -6.89
N PRO A 182 -12.29 -1.10 -6.39
CA PRO A 182 -11.44 -0.28 -7.23
C PRO A 182 -10.77 -1.10 -8.33
N SER A 183 -10.88 -0.62 -9.56
CA SER A 183 -10.14 -1.18 -10.70
C SER A 183 -8.63 -1.01 -10.50
N PRO A 184 -7.76 -1.71 -11.27
CA PRO A 184 -6.31 -1.53 -11.19
C PRO A 184 -5.88 -0.05 -11.34
N ARG A 185 -6.65 0.73 -12.11
CA ARG A 185 -6.46 2.16 -12.29
C ARG A 185 -6.56 2.95 -10.99
N ASP A 186 -7.51 2.60 -10.14
CA ASP A 186 -7.82 3.35 -8.92
C ASP A 186 -7.34 2.65 -7.65
N ALA A 187 -6.83 1.43 -7.77
CA ALA A 187 -6.45 0.55 -6.67
C ALA A 187 -5.46 1.20 -5.68
N ILE A 188 -4.41 1.85 -6.18
CA ILE A 188 -3.42 2.53 -5.33
C ILE A 188 -4.04 3.68 -4.54
N THR A 189 -5.05 4.36 -5.09
CA THR A 189 -5.63 5.54 -4.43
C THR A 189 -6.79 5.14 -3.50
N LEU A 190 -7.58 4.15 -3.90
CA LEU A 190 -8.83 3.80 -3.23
C LEU A 190 -8.78 2.46 -2.50
N GLY A 191 -7.75 1.63 -2.65
CA GLY A 191 -7.68 0.30 -2.04
C GLY A 191 -7.83 0.35 -0.51
N GLY A 192 -7.04 1.21 0.15
CA GLY A 192 -7.08 1.34 1.62
C GLY A 192 -8.43 1.79 2.16
N THR A 193 -9.25 2.47 1.35
CA THR A 193 -10.59 2.93 1.77
C THR A 193 -11.59 1.80 1.99
N ILE A 194 -11.37 0.62 1.38
CA ILE A 194 -12.18 -0.56 1.68
C ILE A 194 -11.84 -1.10 3.07
N PHE A 195 -10.55 -1.12 3.42
CA PHE A 195 -10.08 -1.60 4.72
C PHE A 195 -10.49 -0.65 5.85
N ASP A 196 -10.34 0.66 5.67
CA ASP A 196 -10.79 1.66 6.65
C ASP A 196 -12.30 1.54 6.91
N LEU A 197 -13.11 1.36 5.86
CA LEU A 197 -14.55 1.13 6.02
C LEU A 197 -14.84 -0.22 6.71
N LEU A 198 -14.11 -1.27 6.36
CA LEU A 198 -14.30 -2.60 6.90
C LEU A 198 -14.02 -2.63 8.40
N GLU A 199 -12.91 -2.05 8.82
CA GLU A 199 -12.56 -1.93 10.23
C GLU A 199 -13.62 -1.15 11.01
N ARG A 200 -14.08 0.00 10.49
CA ARG A 200 -15.13 0.79 11.13
C ARG A 200 -16.43 0.03 11.33
N LEU A 201 -16.77 -0.88 10.42
CA LEU A 201 -18.05 -1.60 10.44
C LEU A 201 -17.97 -2.95 11.14
N ARG A 202 -16.83 -3.66 11.06
CA ARG A 202 -16.68 -5.06 11.47
C ARG A 202 -15.43 -5.35 12.29
N GLY A 203 -14.57 -4.36 12.52
CA GLY A 203 -13.32 -4.50 13.26
C GLY A 203 -12.17 -5.09 12.44
N ILE A 204 -10.99 -5.14 13.08
CA ILE A 204 -9.74 -5.59 12.47
C ILE A 204 -9.76 -7.07 12.04
N ASP A 205 -10.46 -7.93 12.77
CA ASP A 205 -10.58 -9.36 12.43
C ASP A 205 -11.17 -9.56 11.03
N ALA A 206 -12.10 -8.71 10.63
CA ALA A 206 -12.70 -8.76 9.30
C ALA A 206 -11.68 -8.36 8.21
N CYS A 207 -10.80 -7.40 8.48
CA CYS A 207 -9.68 -7.05 7.60
C CYS A 207 -8.71 -8.23 7.42
N LEU A 208 -8.40 -8.96 8.50
CA LEU A 208 -7.57 -10.16 8.45
C LEU A 208 -8.25 -11.28 7.66
N VAL A 209 -9.56 -11.50 7.86
CA VAL A 209 -10.35 -12.44 7.06
C VAL A 209 -10.28 -12.10 5.57
N LEU A 210 -10.43 -10.82 5.22
CA LEU A 210 -10.36 -10.36 3.83
C LEU A 210 -8.99 -10.64 3.19
N MET A 211 -7.90 -10.54 3.96
CA MET A 211 -6.54 -10.80 3.48
C MET A 211 -6.16 -12.28 3.42
N SER A 212 -6.72 -13.09 4.33
CA SER A 212 -6.29 -14.47 4.56
C SER A 212 -6.27 -15.34 3.31
N ARG A 213 -7.29 -15.28 2.44
CA ARG A 213 -7.39 -16.16 1.26
C ARG A 213 -8.14 -15.53 0.10
N LEU A 214 -7.57 -15.68 -1.12
CA LEU A 214 -8.30 -15.37 -2.34
C LEU A 214 -9.44 -16.37 -2.57
N ARG A 215 -10.68 -15.90 -2.47
CA ARG A 215 -11.87 -16.72 -2.70
C ARG A 215 -12.03 -17.10 -4.17
N ARG A 216 -12.45 -18.35 -4.41
CA ARG A 216 -12.76 -18.86 -5.77
C ARG A 216 -13.87 -18.05 -6.45
N GLY A 217 -14.82 -17.52 -5.68
CA GLY A 217 -15.89 -16.62 -6.15
C GLY A 217 -15.44 -15.21 -6.54
N GLY A 218 -14.13 -14.89 -6.46
CA GLY A 218 -13.59 -13.59 -6.84
C GLY A 218 -13.78 -12.51 -5.78
N SER A 219 -13.53 -11.25 -6.18
CA SER A 219 -13.49 -10.11 -5.25
C SER A 219 -14.83 -9.81 -4.61
N GLY A 220 -15.95 -9.98 -5.34
CA GLY A 220 -17.29 -9.78 -4.79
C GLY A 220 -17.57 -10.70 -3.60
N ALA A 221 -17.39 -12.01 -3.78
CA ALA A 221 -17.58 -13.00 -2.72
C ALA A 221 -16.60 -12.84 -1.54
N ALA A 222 -15.41 -12.26 -1.76
CA ALA A 222 -14.47 -11.95 -0.69
C ALA A 222 -14.96 -10.77 0.16
N ILE A 223 -15.42 -9.70 -0.50
CA ILE A 223 -16.00 -8.53 0.16
C ILE A 223 -17.27 -8.90 0.92
N GLU A 224 -18.19 -9.64 0.29
CA GLU A 224 -19.43 -10.03 0.95
C GLU A 224 -19.22 -10.84 2.22
N LEU A 225 -18.20 -11.72 2.23
CA LEU A 225 -17.85 -12.49 3.42
C LEU A 225 -17.26 -11.59 4.51
N ALA A 226 -16.29 -10.74 4.18
CA ALA A 226 -15.61 -9.91 5.16
C ALA A 226 -16.55 -8.87 5.80
N PHE A 227 -17.39 -8.24 4.98
CA PHE A 227 -18.41 -7.31 5.47
C PHE A 227 -19.64 -8.02 6.06
N ASP A 228 -19.82 -9.31 5.74
CA ASP A 228 -21.01 -10.11 6.02
C ASP A 228 -22.29 -9.32 5.64
N ALA A 229 -22.29 -8.89 4.37
CA ALA A 229 -23.33 -8.09 3.75
C ALA A 229 -23.30 -8.24 2.22
N PRO A 230 -24.44 -8.10 1.52
CA PRO A 230 -24.47 -8.17 0.05
C PRO A 230 -23.62 -7.08 -0.61
N LEU A 231 -22.98 -7.42 -1.74
CA LEU A 231 -21.99 -6.54 -2.40
C LEU A 231 -22.55 -5.16 -2.71
N ARG A 232 -23.81 -5.09 -3.17
CA ARG A 232 -24.50 -3.82 -3.47
C ARG A 232 -24.60 -2.90 -2.24
N ARG A 233 -24.89 -3.47 -1.07
CA ARG A 233 -24.99 -2.70 0.18
C ARG A 233 -23.62 -2.17 0.60
N VAL A 234 -22.58 -3.00 0.48
CA VAL A 234 -21.20 -2.58 0.77
C VAL A 234 -20.76 -1.48 -0.19
N GLU A 235 -21.06 -1.61 -1.48
CA GLU A 235 -20.78 -0.58 -2.47
C GLU A 235 -21.47 0.75 -2.13
N GLU A 236 -22.74 0.72 -1.76
CA GLU A 236 -23.49 1.92 -1.36
C GLU A 236 -22.87 2.60 -0.14
N GLN A 237 -22.49 1.82 0.88
CA GLN A 237 -21.80 2.32 2.08
C GLN A 237 -20.44 2.91 1.73
N TRP A 238 -19.64 2.22 0.92
CA TRP A 238 -18.34 2.70 0.49
C TRP A 238 -18.43 4.01 -0.30
N ARG A 239 -19.41 4.13 -1.18
CA ARG A 239 -19.65 5.37 -1.94
C ARG A 239 -20.15 6.51 -1.09
N ARG A 240 -20.84 6.21 0.02
CA ARG A 240 -21.23 7.22 1.01
C ARG A 240 -20.00 7.67 1.80
N TYR A 241 -19.22 6.74 2.32
CA TYR A 241 -17.96 6.98 3.02
C TYR A 241 -16.97 7.85 2.21
N LEU A 242 -16.78 7.54 0.91
CA LEU A 242 -15.94 8.37 0.03
C LEU A 242 -16.46 9.82 -0.15
N ARG A 243 -17.77 10.05 0.00
CA ARG A 243 -18.40 11.35 -0.22
C ARG A 243 -18.55 12.18 1.04
N GLU A 244 -18.70 11.55 2.19
CA GLU A 244 -19.08 12.21 3.46
C GLU A 244 -17.86 12.27 4.39
N ASP A 245 -17.21 11.14 4.63
CA ASP A 245 -16.21 11.00 5.71
C ASP A 245 -14.79 11.34 5.25
N LEU A 246 -14.52 11.27 3.93
CA LEU A 246 -13.22 11.59 3.35
C LEU A 246 -13.14 12.98 2.71
N ARG A 247 -14.13 13.86 2.92
CA ARG A 247 -14.02 15.26 2.49
C ARG A 247 -13.00 16.00 3.36
N PRO A 248 -12.17 16.89 2.79
CA PRO A 248 -11.39 17.85 3.57
C PRO A 248 -12.38 18.77 4.30
N GLY A 249 -12.61 18.52 5.60
CA GLY A 249 -13.52 19.30 6.44
C GLY A 249 -14.30 18.50 7.49
N ALA A 250 -14.54 17.19 7.29
CA ALA A 250 -15.40 16.40 8.19
C ALA A 250 -14.85 16.27 9.62
N LEU A 251 -13.51 16.27 9.79
CA LEU A 251 -12.86 16.21 11.11
C LEU A 251 -12.74 17.58 11.81
N ILE A 252 -12.85 18.69 11.08
CA ILE A 252 -12.89 20.03 11.71
C ILE A 252 -14.21 20.20 12.46
N ASP A 253 -15.31 19.65 11.92
CA ASP A 253 -16.62 19.66 12.57
C ASP A 253 -16.73 18.68 13.75
N GLU A 254 -15.99 17.57 13.76
CA GLU A 254 -15.96 16.67 14.93
C GLU A 254 -15.14 17.26 16.08
N ALA A 255 -13.97 17.86 15.82
CA ALA A 255 -13.21 18.54 16.86
C ALA A 255 -13.98 19.73 17.46
N ALA A 256 -14.72 20.47 16.64
CA ALA A 256 -15.57 21.58 17.10
C ALA A 256 -16.82 21.13 17.89
N ARG A 257 -17.23 19.86 17.82
CA ARG A 257 -18.37 19.31 18.60
C ARG A 257 -17.99 18.81 19.99
N PHE A 258 -16.71 18.61 20.26
CA PHE A 258 -16.21 18.22 21.60
C PHE A 258 -15.69 19.41 22.42
N GLU A 259 -15.68 20.61 21.84
CA GLU A 259 -15.31 21.87 22.51
C GLU A 259 -16.51 22.84 22.71
N GLY A 260 -17.75 22.35 22.54
CA GLY A 260 -18.99 23.12 22.70
C GLY A 260 -19.83 22.71 23.89
#